data_AF-A0A7C3BYH8-F1
#
_entry.id   AF-A0A7C3BYH8-F1
#
_cell.length_a   1.000
_cell.length_b   1.000
_cell.length_c   1.000
_cell.angle_alpha   90.00
_cell.angle_beta   90.00
_cell.angle_gamma   90.00
#
_symmetry.space_group_name_H-M   'P 1'
#
loop_
_entity.id
_entity.type
_entity.pdbx_description
1 polymer ?
#
loop_
_entity_poly.entity_id
_entity_poly.type
_entity_poly.pdbx_seq_one_letter_code
_entity_poly.pdbx_strand_id
1 'polypeptide(L)' 'MSMQTFQLPRLTDDQEKEGYRVEGCEDRVLVWHKQNRIALPYKSPDINQKVQETIERRRREFMEVEEKTGWKGD' A
#
# COMPACT_ATOMS: atom_id res chain seq x y z
N MET A 1 10.60 -18.48 -20.78
CA MET A 1 9.67 -17.42 -20.32
C MET A 1 10.51 -16.39 -19.60
N SER A 2 10.68 -15.22 -20.18
CA SER A 2 11.45 -14.12 -19.59
C SER A 2 10.71 -13.64 -18.35
N MET A 3 11.30 -13.74 -17.16
CA MET A 3 10.80 -13.03 -15.99
C MET A 3 10.89 -11.54 -16.31
N GLN A 4 9.78 -10.91 -16.69
CA GLN A 4 9.71 -9.45 -16.70
C GLN A 4 10.05 -9.02 -15.28
N THR A 5 11.14 -8.28 -15.13
CA THR A 5 11.50 -7.64 -13.86
C THR A 5 10.40 -6.68 -13.50
N PHE A 6 9.49 -7.11 -12.62
CA PHE A 6 8.46 -6.26 -12.07
C PHE A 6 9.12 -5.19 -11.21
N GLN A 7 8.86 -3.94 -11.55
CA GLN A 7 9.25 -2.81 -10.70
C GLN A 7 8.13 -2.59 -9.69
N LEU A 8 8.49 -2.63 -8.41
CA LEU A 8 7.56 -2.30 -7.34
C LEU A 8 7.04 -0.87 -7.54
N PRO A 9 5.74 -0.62 -7.30
CA PRO A 9 5.21 0.73 -7.35
C PRO A 9 5.97 1.63 -6.38
N ARG A 10 6.45 2.76 -6.90
CA ARG A 10 7.19 3.75 -6.12
C ARG A 10 6.22 4.47 -5.18
N LEU A 11 6.57 4.51 -3.90
CA LEU A 11 5.89 5.33 -2.91
C LEU A 11 6.39 6.77 -2.98
N THR A 12 5.55 7.71 -2.55
CA THR A 12 6.00 9.08 -2.30
C THR A 12 6.72 9.16 -0.95
N ASP A 13 7.60 10.13 -0.79
CA ASP A 13 8.31 10.37 0.48
C ASP A 13 7.35 10.53 1.66
N ASP A 14 6.17 11.11 1.45
CA ASP A 14 5.14 11.27 2.47
C ASP A 14 4.49 9.93 2.85
N GLN A 15 4.21 9.07 1.88
CA GLN A 15 3.70 7.72 2.14
C GLN A 15 4.73 6.90 2.94
N GLU A 16 6.02 7.02 2.62
CA GLU A 16 7.08 6.36 3.40
C GLU A 16 7.17 6.90 4.83
N LYS A 17 7.10 8.22 5.02
CA LYS A 17 7.09 8.86 6.35
C LYS A 17 5.87 8.47 7.20
N GLU A 18 4.72 8.27 6.56
CA GLU A 18 3.51 7.75 7.22
C GLU A 18 3.64 6.28 7.65
N GLY A 19 4.67 5.58 7.18
CA GLY A 19 4.98 4.20 7.54
C GLY A 19 4.47 3.18 6.51
N TYR A 20 4.16 3.62 5.28
CA TYR A 20 3.89 2.69 4.19
C TYR A 20 5.18 2.08 3.65
N ARG A 21 5.12 0.79 3.29
CA ARG A 21 6.17 0.11 2.51
C ARG A 21 5.53 -0.89 1.56
N VAL A 22 6.17 -1.13 0.41
CA VAL A 22 5.71 -2.09 -0.59
C VAL A 22 6.79 -3.17 -0.78
N GLU A 23 6.37 -4.43 -0.77
CA GLU A 23 7.26 -5.57 -0.91
C GLU A 23 6.71 -6.54 -1.97
N GLY A 24 7.59 -7.00 -2.86
CA GLY A 24 7.26 -8.00 -3.85
C GLY A 24 7.44 -9.41 -3.29
N CYS A 25 6.40 -10.25 -3.43
CA CYS A 25 6.43 -11.67 -3.13
C CYS A 25 5.99 -12.43 -4.40
N GLU A 26 6.45 -13.66 -4.62
CA GLU A 26 6.35 -14.40 -5.89
C GLU A 26 5.07 -14.14 -6.72
N ASP A 27 3.90 -14.26 -6.09
CA ASP A 27 2.59 -14.10 -6.71
C ASP A 27 1.78 -12.90 -6.16
N ARG A 28 2.39 -12.04 -5.33
CA ARG A 28 1.71 -10.97 -4.59
C ARG A 28 2.55 -9.71 -4.41
N VAL A 29 1.87 -8.59 -4.28
CA VAL A 29 2.45 -7.36 -3.75
C VAL A 29 1.90 -7.14 -2.35
N LEU A 30 2.78 -6.99 -1.37
CA LEU A 30 2.42 -6.67 0.00
C LEU A 30 2.48 -5.16 0.19
N VAL A 31 1.35 -4.56 0.54
CA VAL A 31 1.25 -3.17 0.97
C VAL A 31 1.19 -3.16 2.48
N TRP A 32 2.21 -2.60 3.10
CA TRP A 32 2.30 -2.49 4.55
C TRP A 32 1.97 -1.07 4.99
N HIS A 33 1.40 -0.93 6.18
CA HIS A 33 1.32 0.31 6.94
C HIS A 33 1.68 0.02 8.39
N LYS A 34 2.86 0.47 8.83
CA LYS A 34 3.47 0.12 10.13
C LYS A 34 3.54 -1.41 10.30
N GLN A 35 2.75 -1.99 11.21
CA GLN A 35 2.70 -3.44 11.47
C GLN A 35 1.61 -4.18 10.69
N ASN A 36 0.70 -3.45 10.04
CA ASN A 36 -0.39 -4.03 9.26
C ASN A 36 0.05 -4.31 7.82
N ARG A 37 -0.47 -5.39 7.23
CA ARG A 37 -0.23 -5.73 5.83
C ARG A 37 -1.50 -6.09 5.08
N ILE A 38 -1.53 -5.72 3.81
CA ILE A 38 -2.55 -6.08 2.84
C ILE A 38 -1.84 -6.75 1.67
N ALA A 39 -2.23 -7.98 1.37
CA ALA A 39 -1.68 -8.72 0.23
C ALA A 39 -2.57 -8.51 -0.99
N LEU A 40 -1.98 -7.99 -2.07
CA LEU A 40 -2.63 -7.80 -3.37
C LEU A 40 -2.12 -8.87 -4.36
N PRO A 41 -2.99 -9.54 -5.12
CA PRO A 41 -2.57 -10.53 -6.10
C PRO A 41 -1.80 -9.87 -7.26
N TYR A 42 -0.62 -10.41 -7.60
CA TYR A 42 0.33 -9.89 -8.59
C TYR A 42 -0.16 -10.02 -10.05
N LYS A 43 -1.13 -10.89 -10.33
CA LYS A 43 -1.57 -11.24 -11.70
C LYS A 43 -2.35 -10.15 -12.44
N SER A 44 -2.34 -8.91 -11.96
CA SER A 44 -3.10 -7.82 -12.57
C SER A 44 -2.16 -6.83 -13.27
N PRO A 45 -2.35 -6.53 -14.58
CA PRO A 45 -1.54 -5.51 -15.28
C PRO A 45 -1.66 -4.11 -14.64
N ASP A 46 -2.69 -3.91 -13.82
CA ASP A 46 -3.04 -2.72 -13.05
C ASP A 46 -2.55 -2.75 -11.58
N ILE A 47 -1.62 -3.62 -11.22
CA ILE A 47 -1.15 -3.76 -9.82
C ILE A 47 -0.60 -2.46 -9.23
N ASN A 48 0.06 -1.62 -10.02
CA ASN A 48 0.54 -0.30 -9.57
C ASN A 48 -0.61 0.61 -9.14
N GLN A 49 -1.68 0.63 -9.93
CA GLN A 49 -2.89 1.39 -9.62
C GLN A 49 -3.55 0.84 -8.34
N LYS A 50 -3.67 -0.50 -8.23
CA LYS A 50 -4.26 -1.15 -7.05
C LYS A 50 -3.52 -0.86 -5.75
N VAL A 51 -2.19 -0.79 -5.81
CA VAL A 51 -1.38 -0.40 -4.64
C VAL A 51 -1.70 1.03 -4.22
N GLN A 52 -1.72 1.97 -5.16
CA GLN A 52 -2.03 3.37 -4.86
C GLN A 52 -3.46 3.55 -4.35
N GLU A 53 -4.43 2.89 -4.98
CA GLU A 53 -5.83 2.89 -4.51
C GLU A 53 -5.96 2.32 -3.10
N THR A 54 -5.18 1.28 -2.76
CA THR A 54 -5.17 0.69 -1.41
C THR A 54 -4.63 1.68 -0.38
N ILE A 55 -3.55 2.38 -0.69
CA ILE A 55 -2.94 3.40 0.19
C ILE A 55 -3.91 4.57 0.40
N GLU A 56 -4.45 5.12 -0.68
CA GLU A 56 -5.36 6.27 -0.61
C GLU A 56 -6.69 5.92 0.08
N ARG A 57 -7.21 4.70 -0.14
CA ARG A 57 -8.36 4.22 0.63
C ARG A 57 -8.02 4.18 2.13
N ARG A 58 -6.85 3.65 2.50
CA ARG A 58 -6.46 3.51 3.90
C ARG A 58 -6.22 4.85 4.59
N ARG A 59 -5.63 5.81 3.89
CA ARG A 59 -5.52 7.22 4.34
C ARG A 59 -6.89 7.82 4.64
N ARG A 60 -7.86 7.66 3.74
CA ARG A 60 -9.25 8.14 3.95
C ARG A 60 -9.91 7.48 5.16
N GLU A 61 -9.76 6.17 5.32
CA GLU A 61 -10.30 5.45 6.49
C GLU A 61 -9.71 5.98 7.80
N PHE A 62 -8.40 6.26 7.85
CA PHE A 62 -7.78 6.84 9.04
C PHE A 62 -8.25 8.27 9.31
N MET A 63 -8.37 9.10 8.28
CA MET A 63 -8.92 10.46 8.40
C MET A 63 -10.36 10.44 8.94
N GLU A 64 -11.20 9.56 8.42
CA GLU A 64 -12.59 9.41 8.90
C GLU A 64 -12.64 8.95 10.37
N VAL A 65 -11.74 8.05 10.78
CA VAL A 65 -11.62 7.64 12.18
C VAL A 65 -11.16 8.80 13.06
N GLU A 66 -10.15 9.57 12.63
CA GLU A 66 -9.66 10.74 13.36
C GLU A 66 -10.78 11.79 13.52
N GLU A 67 -11.51 12.12 12.45
CA GLU A 67 -12.63 13.06 12.51
C GLU A 67 -13.73 12.62 13.47
N LYS A 68 -14.06 11.32 13.48
CA LYS A 68 -15.16 10.78 14.30
C LYS A 68 -14.78 10.56 15.76
N THR A 69 -13.52 10.28 16.04
CA THR A 69 -13.10 9.78 17.36
C THR A 69 -12.04 10.64 18.03
N GLY A 70 -11.42 11.57 17.31
CA GLY A 70 -10.23 12.30 17.77
C GLY A 70 -8.98 11.44 17.88
N TRP A 71 -9.04 10.17 17.44
CA TRP A 71 -7.92 9.25 17.50
C TRP A 71 -6.87 9.62 16.46
N LYS A 72 -5.65 9.92 16.92
CA LYS A 72 -4.48 10.12 16.09
C LYS A 72 -3.64 8.86 16.18
N GLY A 73 -3.55 8.12 15.08
CA GLY A 73 -2.83 6.85 15.08
C GLY A 73 -1.36 7.02 15.42
N ASP A 74 -0.93 6.41 16.53
CA ASP A 74 0.48 6.29 16.96
C ASP A 74 1.35 5.69 15.85
#